data_AF-A0A7V4D629-F1
#
_entry.id   AF-A0A7V4D629-F1
#
_cell.length_a   1.000
_cell.length_b   1.000
_cell.length_c   1.000
_cell.angle_alpha   90.00
_cell.angle_beta   90.00
_cell.angle_gamma   90.00
#
_symmetry.space_group_name_H-M   'P 1'
#
loop_
_entity.id
_entity.type
_entity.pdbx_description
1 polymer ?
#
loop_
_entity_poly.entity_id
_entity_poly.type
_entity_poly.pdbx_seq_one_letter_code
_entity_poly.pdbx_strand_id
1 'polypeptide(L)'
;MEEKITRRNLIKKGIAAGVAVGAGTLIGTCTYKLLKTPDIADLYGHYPPAEKLKKLAINNANAIRPNVIIIYCDDLGYGDIGCYGNSVIRTPNIDSLAREGNKFTDFYACAAVCAPSRAGLLTGRYPFRTGVIGNPFPKNEPLGRKLARNFGMMLRGLGSMDLRDDVVARGLASEEVTIAEALKLAGYKTGMVGKWHLGDYSTQPEFNPLRHGFDFYYGVPHSNDMRPCPVYKNETKVIDNIHGEDQSFLTGTYTQEALQFLESCGNNPFFLYFAHTFPH
;
A
#
# COMPACT_ATOMS: atom_id res chain seq x y z
N MET A 1 -36.73 12.58 55.96
CA MET A 1 -36.01 13.88 55.94
C MET A 1 -35.79 14.23 54.47
N GLU A 2 -36.76 14.92 53.86
CA GLU A 2 -36.68 15.31 52.44
C GLU A 2 -35.79 16.54 52.31
N GLU A 3 -34.72 16.41 51.53
CA GLU A 3 -33.77 17.48 51.29
C GLU A 3 -34.46 18.58 50.45
N LYS A 4 -34.78 19.73 51.06
CA LYS A 4 -35.40 20.88 50.37
C LYS A 4 -34.50 21.31 49.21
N ILE A 5 -34.91 21.01 47.97
CA ILE A 5 -34.20 21.41 46.76
C ILE A 5 -34.28 22.93 46.63
N THR A 6 -33.17 23.62 46.92
CA THR A 6 -33.08 25.08 46.77
C THR A 6 -32.76 25.46 45.33
N ARG A 7 -33.24 26.65 44.89
CA ARG A 7 -32.96 27.22 43.56
C ARG A 7 -31.45 27.26 43.22
N ARG A 8 -30.61 27.48 44.25
CA ARG A 8 -29.15 27.49 44.14
C ARG A 8 -28.56 26.10 43.84
N ASN A 9 -29.13 25.04 44.41
CA ASN A 9 -28.73 23.65 44.14
C ASN A 9 -29.16 23.20 42.74
N LEU A 10 -30.33 23.65 42.26
CA LEU A 10 -30.80 23.42 40.89
C LEU A 10 -29.87 24.06 39.85
N ILE A 11 -29.44 25.31 40.06
CA ILE A 11 -28.49 26.00 39.17
C ILE A 11 -27.12 25.31 39.16
N LYS A 12 -26.58 24.93 40.33
CA LYS A 12 -25.31 24.18 40.40
C LYS A 12 -25.37 22.83 39.68
N LYS A 13 -26.47 22.08 39.85
CA LYS A 13 -26.71 20.82 39.12
C LYS A 13 -26.83 21.04 37.62
N GLY A 14 -27.51 22.11 37.19
CA GLY A 14 -27.63 22.48 35.76
C GLY A 14 -26.29 22.85 35.12
N ILE A 15 -25.46 23.63 35.81
CA ILE A 15 -24.10 23.98 35.33
C ILE A 15 -23.21 22.72 35.29
N ALA A 16 -23.23 21.90 36.34
CA ALA A 16 -22.44 20.65 36.36
C ALA A 16 -22.88 19.67 35.26
N ALA A 17 -24.19 19.54 35.03
CA ALA A 17 -24.73 18.72 33.93
C ALA A 17 -24.36 19.30 32.57
N GLY A 18 -24.43 20.62 32.38
CA GLY A 18 -24.01 21.29 31.14
C GLY A 18 -22.52 21.12 30.84
N VAL A 19 -21.66 21.22 31.87
CA VAL A 19 -20.21 20.95 31.76
C VAL A 19 -19.95 19.47 31.49
N ALA A 20 -20.65 18.55 32.14
CA ALA A 20 -20.50 17.12 31.93
C ALA A 20 -20.94 16.69 30.53
N VAL A 21 -22.07 17.21 30.04
CA VAL A 21 -22.54 16.97 28.67
C VAL A 21 -21.58 17.61 27.67
N GLY A 22 -21.17 18.85 27.87
CA GLY A 22 -20.20 19.53 26.99
C GLY A 22 -18.85 18.81 26.93
N ALA A 23 -18.32 18.38 28.07
CA ALA A 23 -17.09 17.59 28.15
C ALA A 23 -17.27 16.21 27.51
N GLY A 24 -18.39 15.53 27.75
CA GLY A 24 -18.72 14.25 27.14
C GLY A 24 -18.85 14.32 25.62
N THR A 25 -19.51 15.36 25.10
CA THR A 25 -19.62 15.61 23.65
C THR A 25 -18.27 15.98 23.04
N LEU A 26 -17.44 16.78 23.72
CA LEU A 26 -16.10 17.12 23.26
C LEU A 26 -15.20 15.88 23.22
N ILE A 27 -15.17 15.09 24.30
CA ILE A 27 -14.44 13.82 24.36
C ILE A 27 -14.95 12.87 23.29
N GLY A 28 -16.27 12.72 23.14
CA GLY A 28 -16.88 11.86 22.12
C GLY A 28 -16.53 12.28 20.70
N THR A 29 -16.57 13.58 20.41
CA THR A 29 -16.23 14.13 19.08
C THR A 29 -14.74 14.04 18.80
N CYS A 30 -13.88 14.34 19.78
CA CYS A 30 -12.43 14.16 19.67
C CYS A 30 -12.09 12.68 19.48
N THR A 31 -12.71 11.78 20.24
CA THR A 31 -12.52 10.33 20.11
C THR A 31 -13.01 9.84 18.75
N TYR A 32 -14.17 10.31 18.27
CA TYR A 32 -14.67 9.99 16.94
C TYR A 32 -13.72 10.48 15.84
N LYS A 33 -13.25 11.73 15.90
CA LYS A 33 -12.26 12.27 14.94
C LYS A 33 -10.92 11.54 15.02
N LEU A 34 -10.50 11.12 16.22
CA LEU A 34 -9.28 10.32 16.43
C LEU A 34 -9.41 8.90 15.89
N LEU A 35 -10.62 8.32 15.84
CA LEU A 35 -10.83 6.93 15.42
C LEU A 35 -11.28 6.81 13.95
N LYS A 36 -11.92 7.84 13.40
CA LYS A 36 -12.36 7.87 12.00
C LYS A 36 -11.15 8.03 11.07
N THR A 37 -11.02 7.13 10.10
CA THR A 37 -10.14 7.31 8.95
C THR A 37 -10.94 7.99 7.83
N PRO A 38 -10.59 9.22 7.39
CA PRO A 38 -11.25 9.88 6.27
C PRO A 38 -11.09 9.07 4.98
N ASP A 39 -12.10 9.07 4.12
CA ASP A 39 -12.02 8.39 2.82
C ASP A 39 -11.47 9.37 1.76
N ILE A 40 -10.71 8.85 0.80
CA ILE A 40 -10.22 9.64 -0.33
C ILE A 40 -11.37 10.24 -1.17
N ALA A 41 -12.53 9.58 -1.16
CA ALA A 41 -13.75 10.09 -1.78
C ALA A 41 -14.30 11.35 -1.08
N ASP A 42 -14.02 11.57 0.20
CA ASP A 42 -14.39 12.81 0.90
C ASP A 42 -13.64 14.04 0.32
N LEU A 43 -12.47 13.81 -0.29
CA LEU A 43 -11.62 14.85 -0.87
C LEU A 43 -11.84 15.02 -2.37
N TYR A 44 -11.86 13.93 -3.13
CA TYR A 44 -11.90 13.96 -4.60
C TYR A 44 -13.25 13.58 -5.21
N GLY A 45 -14.22 13.17 -4.39
CA GLY A 45 -15.46 12.57 -4.85
C GLY A 45 -15.26 11.14 -5.35
N HIS A 46 -16.36 10.51 -5.79
CA HIS A 46 -16.34 9.16 -6.33
C HIS A 46 -15.90 9.16 -7.80
N TYR A 47 -15.29 8.05 -8.23
CA TYR A 47 -15.06 7.80 -9.65
C TYR A 47 -16.38 7.87 -10.43
N PRO A 48 -16.34 8.34 -11.70
CA PRO A 48 -17.51 8.28 -12.55
C PRO A 48 -17.95 6.82 -12.76
N PRO A 49 -19.23 6.56 -13.04
CA PRO A 49 -19.71 5.21 -13.33
C PRO A 49 -18.90 4.54 -14.43
N ALA A 50 -18.70 3.21 -14.33
CA ALA A 50 -17.86 2.43 -15.26
C ALA A 50 -18.22 2.63 -16.74
N GLU A 51 -19.50 2.89 -17.04
CA GLU A 51 -20.05 3.23 -18.36
C GLU A 51 -19.29 4.40 -19.03
N LYS A 52 -18.80 5.34 -18.22
CA LYS A 52 -18.15 6.58 -18.64
C LYS A 52 -16.62 6.45 -18.69
N LEU A 53 -16.05 5.35 -18.20
CA LEU A 53 -14.61 5.13 -18.22
C LEU A 53 -14.18 4.67 -19.61
N LYS A 54 -13.05 5.22 -20.08
CA LYS A 54 -12.44 4.79 -21.34
C LYS A 54 -11.91 3.38 -21.19
N LYS A 55 -12.42 2.45 -22.00
CA LYS A 55 -11.95 1.06 -22.01
C LYS A 55 -10.60 0.96 -22.72
N LEU A 56 -9.76 0.04 -22.23
CA LEU A 56 -8.51 -0.31 -22.88
C LEU A 56 -8.76 -0.95 -24.24
N ALA A 57 -7.91 -0.63 -25.21
CA ALA A 57 -7.98 -1.16 -26.56
C ALA A 57 -6.58 -1.46 -27.08
N ILE A 58 -6.45 -2.54 -27.85
CA ILE A 58 -5.21 -2.89 -28.53
C ILE A 58 -5.03 -1.96 -29.74
N ASN A 59 -3.94 -1.19 -29.74
CA ASN A 59 -3.61 -0.29 -30.85
C ASN A 59 -2.94 -1.04 -32.03
N ASN A 60 -2.08 -2.02 -31.73
CA ASN A 60 -1.42 -2.84 -32.75
C ASN A 60 -1.33 -4.30 -32.27
N ALA A 61 -2.18 -5.17 -32.83
CA ALA A 61 -2.23 -6.59 -32.49
C ALA A 61 -0.99 -7.39 -32.95
N ASN A 62 -0.23 -6.85 -33.91
CA ASN A 62 0.95 -7.50 -34.51
C ASN A 62 2.26 -6.99 -33.91
N ALA A 63 2.23 -6.15 -32.87
CA ALA A 63 3.43 -5.69 -32.20
C ALA A 63 4.21 -6.88 -31.61
N ILE A 64 5.55 -6.79 -31.62
CA ILE A 64 6.40 -7.76 -30.92
C ILE A 64 6.04 -7.73 -29.44
N ARG A 65 5.93 -8.91 -28.82
CA ARG A 65 5.56 -9.07 -27.42
C ARG A 65 6.77 -9.61 -26.63
N PRO A 66 7.71 -8.74 -26.22
CA PRO A 66 8.82 -9.18 -25.37
C PRO A 66 8.29 -9.54 -23.98
N ASN A 67 9.02 -10.41 -23.29
CA ASN A 67 8.80 -10.62 -21.87
C ASN A 67 9.22 -9.37 -21.09
N VAL A 68 8.48 -9.04 -20.03
CA VAL A 68 8.73 -7.87 -19.20
C VAL A 68 8.89 -8.31 -17.75
N ILE A 69 10.01 -7.96 -17.13
CA ILE A 69 10.26 -8.19 -15.70
C ILE A 69 10.59 -6.83 -15.07
N ILE A 70 9.86 -6.48 -14.02
CA ILE A 70 10.18 -5.34 -13.17
C ILE A 70 10.66 -5.89 -11.83
N ILE A 71 11.94 -5.73 -11.53
CA ILE A 71 12.51 -6.03 -10.21
C ILE A 71 12.48 -4.74 -9.39
N TYR A 72 11.74 -4.74 -8.29
CA TYR A 72 11.45 -3.55 -7.49
C TYR A 72 11.79 -3.81 -6.02
N CYS A 73 12.87 -3.20 -5.54
CA CYS A 73 13.32 -3.33 -4.15
C CYS A 73 12.60 -2.31 -3.24
N ASP A 74 12.60 -2.58 -1.93
CA ASP A 74 11.93 -1.75 -0.93
C ASP A 74 12.98 -1.13 -0.01
N ASP A 75 13.04 0.20 0.06
CA ASP A 75 14.02 0.98 0.83
C ASP A 75 15.50 0.75 0.44
N LEU A 76 15.77 0.30 -0.79
CA LEU A 76 17.12 0.24 -1.34
C LEU A 76 17.64 1.66 -1.61
N GLY A 77 18.73 2.03 -0.93
CA GLY A 77 19.39 3.33 -1.09
C GLY A 77 20.13 3.46 -2.42
N TYR A 78 20.24 4.69 -2.92
CA TYR A 78 20.95 5.00 -4.17
C TYR A 78 22.41 4.52 -4.17
N GLY A 79 23.09 4.62 -3.01
CA GLY A 79 24.47 4.20 -2.82
C GLY A 79 24.64 2.74 -2.36
N ASP A 80 23.58 1.92 -2.34
CA ASP A 80 23.64 0.58 -1.73
C ASP A 80 24.21 -0.49 -2.67
N ILE A 81 24.31 -0.20 -3.97
CA ILE A 81 24.70 -1.18 -4.99
C ILE A 81 26.01 -0.80 -5.69
N GLY A 82 26.80 -1.81 -6.07
CA GLY A 82 28.16 -1.65 -6.58
C GLY A 82 28.25 -0.74 -7.80
N CYS A 83 27.32 -0.88 -8.75
CA CYS A 83 27.29 -0.06 -9.96
C CYS A 83 26.98 1.45 -9.73
N TYR A 84 26.61 1.84 -8.51
CA TYR A 84 26.47 3.24 -8.06
C TYR A 84 27.54 3.66 -7.03
N GLY A 85 28.59 2.85 -6.85
CA GLY A 85 29.78 3.21 -6.08
C GLY A 85 29.92 2.52 -4.72
N ASN A 86 29.03 1.58 -4.35
CA ASN A 86 29.19 0.82 -3.12
C ASN A 86 30.38 -0.14 -3.21
N SER A 87 31.29 -0.13 -2.23
CA SER A 87 32.41 -1.06 -2.14
C SER A 87 32.27 -2.11 -1.03
N VAL A 88 31.22 -2.02 -0.20
CA VAL A 88 30.99 -2.87 0.98
C VAL A 88 29.94 -3.94 0.68
N ILE A 89 28.79 -3.55 0.13
CA ILE A 89 27.72 -4.49 -0.24
C ILE A 89 28.03 -5.08 -1.61
N ARG A 90 28.10 -6.41 -1.69
CA ARG A 90 28.43 -7.12 -2.94
C ARG A 90 27.18 -7.43 -3.75
N THR A 91 27.02 -6.81 -4.91
CA THR A 91 25.87 -6.98 -5.81
C THR A 91 26.25 -7.42 -7.23
N PRO A 92 27.07 -8.47 -7.41
CA PRO A 92 27.69 -8.78 -8.70
C PRO A 92 26.68 -9.05 -9.83
N ASN A 93 25.51 -9.62 -9.51
CA ASN A 93 24.46 -9.88 -10.49
C ASN A 93 23.78 -8.59 -10.97
N ILE A 94 23.47 -7.66 -10.06
CA ILE A 94 22.92 -6.33 -10.39
C ILE A 94 23.96 -5.52 -11.16
N ASP A 95 25.23 -5.61 -10.77
CA ASP A 95 26.33 -4.95 -11.45
C ASP A 95 26.52 -5.51 -12.88
N SER A 96 26.23 -6.80 -13.10
CA SER A 96 26.22 -7.39 -14.45
C SER A 96 25.11 -6.83 -15.31
N LEU A 97 23.88 -6.73 -14.77
CA LEU A 97 22.75 -6.13 -15.48
C LEU A 97 23.06 -4.68 -15.89
N ALA A 98 23.72 -3.90 -15.02
CA ALA A 98 24.11 -2.53 -15.33
C ALA A 98 25.20 -2.45 -16.41
N ARG A 99 26.11 -3.43 -16.47
CA ARG A 99 27.20 -3.50 -17.47
C ARG A 99 26.70 -3.92 -18.85
N GLU A 100 25.68 -4.79 -18.89
CA GLU A 100 25.10 -5.35 -20.11
C GLU A 100 23.89 -4.56 -20.61
N GLY A 101 23.42 -3.58 -19.83
CA GLY A 101 22.25 -2.76 -20.13
C GLY A 101 22.52 -1.26 -19.97
N ASN A 102 21.45 -0.52 -19.65
CA ASN A 102 21.51 0.91 -19.39
C ASN A 102 21.43 1.18 -17.89
N LYS A 103 22.25 2.12 -17.42
CA LYS A 103 22.23 2.64 -16.05
C LYS A 103 21.74 4.09 -16.07
N PHE A 104 20.84 4.43 -15.15
CA PHE A 104 20.26 5.78 -15.05
C PHE A 104 20.76 6.48 -13.79
N THR A 105 21.41 7.63 -13.91
CA THR A 105 21.85 8.45 -12.76
C THR A 105 20.74 9.32 -12.19
N ASP A 106 19.71 9.59 -13.00
CA ASP A 106 18.61 10.49 -12.68
C ASP A 106 17.29 9.75 -12.91
N PHE A 107 16.98 8.82 -12.00
CA PHE A 107 15.76 8.01 -12.02
C PHE A 107 14.98 8.19 -10.72
N TYR A 108 13.72 8.63 -10.82
CA TYR A 108 12.92 9.04 -9.68
C TYR A 108 11.68 8.17 -9.51
N ALA A 109 11.47 7.71 -8.28
CA ALA A 109 10.20 7.14 -7.84
C ALA A 109 9.06 8.18 -7.93
N CYS A 110 7.82 7.72 -8.10
CA CYS A 110 6.65 8.61 -8.16
C CYS A 110 6.35 9.29 -6.82
N ALA A 111 6.88 8.76 -5.71
CA ALA A 111 6.79 9.33 -4.38
C ALA A 111 7.95 8.84 -3.49
N ALA A 112 8.19 9.54 -2.39
CA ALA A 112 9.23 9.21 -1.40
C ALA A 112 8.81 8.10 -0.41
N VAL A 113 7.66 7.44 -0.61
CA VAL A 113 7.11 6.40 0.27
C VAL A 113 6.49 5.25 -0.52
N CYS A 114 6.46 4.06 0.08
CA CYS A 114 6.18 2.79 -0.58
C CYS A 114 4.89 2.77 -1.43
N ALA A 115 3.70 2.89 -0.81
CA ALA A 115 2.43 2.65 -1.50
C ALA A 115 2.15 3.68 -2.60
N PRO A 116 2.33 4.99 -2.37
CA PRO A 116 2.20 5.98 -3.43
C PRO A 116 3.15 5.71 -4.61
N SER A 117 4.41 5.32 -4.36
CA SER A 117 5.35 5.00 -5.44
C SER A 117 4.89 3.79 -6.26
N ARG A 118 4.42 2.72 -5.59
CA ARG A 118 3.90 1.51 -6.24
C ARG A 118 2.65 1.80 -7.06
N ALA A 119 1.75 2.65 -6.55
CA ALA A 119 0.57 3.09 -7.29
C ALA A 119 0.96 3.83 -8.56
N GLY A 120 1.92 4.75 -8.46
CA GLY A 120 2.39 5.50 -9.62
C GLY A 120 3.11 4.64 -10.66
N LEU A 121 3.95 3.69 -10.22
CA LEU A 121 4.60 2.72 -11.11
C LEU A 121 3.58 1.88 -11.89
N LEU A 122 2.60 1.31 -11.19
CA LEU A 122 1.66 0.36 -11.81
C LEU A 122 0.64 1.05 -12.70
N THR A 123 0.27 2.30 -12.42
CA THR A 123 -0.76 3.03 -13.18
C THR A 123 -0.19 4.02 -14.20
N GLY A 124 1.10 4.35 -14.11
CA GLY A 124 1.71 5.44 -14.89
C GLY A 124 1.15 6.82 -14.53
N ARG A 125 0.53 6.98 -13.36
CA ARG A 125 -0.14 8.22 -12.93
C ARG A 125 0.51 8.75 -11.65
N TYR A 126 0.49 10.08 -11.48
CA TYR A 126 0.93 10.65 -10.22
C TYR A 126 0.06 10.14 -9.05
N PRO A 127 0.64 9.86 -7.87
CA PRO A 127 -0.10 9.21 -6.78
C PRO A 127 -1.30 10.03 -6.28
N PHE A 128 -1.22 11.36 -6.33
CA PHE A 128 -2.37 12.22 -5.99
C PHE A 128 -3.56 12.05 -6.95
N ARG A 129 -3.35 11.52 -8.16
CA ARG A 129 -4.42 11.21 -9.11
C ARG A 129 -5.01 9.82 -8.91
N THR A 130 -4.26 8.90 -8.30
CA THR A 130 -4.75 7.55 -7.98
C THR A 130 -5.47 7.51 -6.63
N GLY A 131 -5.27 8.53 -5.79
CA GLY A 131 -5.79 8.62 -4.43
C GLY A 131 -4.92 7.93 -3.38
N VAL A 132 -3.90 7.17 -3.80
CA VAL A 132 -2.92 6.54 -2.91
C VAL A 132 -1.82 7.57 -2.61
N ILE A 133 -2.09 8.47 -1.65
CA ILE A 133 -1.15 9.53 -1.28
C ILE A 133 -0.35 9.25 0.00
N GLY A 134 -0.72 8.19 0.73
CA GLY A 134 0.00 7.69 1.90
C GLY A 134 -0.03 6.16 1.97
N ASN A 135 0.65 5.59 2.95
CA ASN A 135 0.68 4.14 3.15
C ASN A 135 -0.63 3.65 3.81
N PRO A 136 -1.34 2.67 3.23
CA PRO A 136 -2.47 2.04 3.89
C PRO A 136 -1.97 1.14 5.03
N PHE A 137 -2.69 1.14 6.14
CA PHE A 137 -2.40 0.31 7.30
C PHE A 137 -3.38 -0.87 7.40
N PRO A 138 -2.98 -2.00 8.02
CA PRO A 138 -3.86 -3.13 8.23
C PRO A 138 -5.06 -2.73 9.08
N LYS A 139 -6.27 -3.13 8.68
CA LYS A 139 -7.51 -2.73 9.39
C LYS A 139 -7.54 -3.26 10.83
N ASN A 140 -6.93 -4.44 11.04
CA ASN A 140 -6.91 -5.15 12.31
C ASN A 140 -5.61 -4.89 13.11
N GLU A 141 -4.93 -3.75 12.88
CA GLU A 141 -3.77 -3.39 13.69
C GLU A 141 -4.12 -3.28 15.19
N PRO A 142 -3.21 -3.65 16.11
CA PRO A 142 -3.48 -3.57 17.56
C PRO A 142 -3.89 -2.15 18.00
N LEU A 143 -4.92 -2.05 18.86
CA LEU A 143 -5.51 -0.77 19.28
C LEU A 143 -4.47 0.21 19.84
N GLY A 144 -3.51 -0.27 20.64
CA GLY A 144 -2.45 0.58 21.19
C GLY A 144 -1.58 1.23 20.10
N ARG A 145 -1.29 0.50 19.01
CA ARG A 145 -0.52 1.02 17.87
C ARG A 145 -1.34 2.04 17.08
N LYS A 146 -2.62 1.73 16.84
CA LYS A 146 -3.56 2.66 16.20
C LYS A 146 -3.68 3.97 16.97
N LEU A 147 -3.81 3.91 18.30
CA LEU A 147 -3.88 5.07 19.17
C LEU A 147 -2.58 5.88 19.15
N ALA A 148 -1.42 5.23 19.29
CA ALA A 148 -0.13 5.90 19.22
C ALA A 148 0.08 6.64 17.89
N ARG A 149 -0.26 5.97 16.77
CA ARG A 149 -0.20 6.56 15.43
C ARG A 149 -1.15 7.76 15.28
N ASN A 150 -2.42 7.60 15.66
CA ASN A 150 -3.40 8.67 15.56
C ASN A 150 -3.08 9.85 16.48
N PHE A 151 -2.51 9.59 17.66
CA PHE A 151 -2.02 10.63 18.55
C PHE A 151 -0.82 11.38 17.95
N GLY A 152 0.13 10.67 17.33
CA GLY A 152 1.22 11.29 16.57
C GLY A 152 0.70 12.18 15.43
N MET A 153 -0.29 11.71 14.66
CA MET A 153 -0.95 12.51 13.63
C MET A 153 -1.74 13.70 14.19
N MET A 154 -2.29 13.59 15.40
CA MET A 154 -2.94 14.73 16.08
C MET A 154 -1.91 15.80 16.48
N LEU A 155 -0.76 15.40 17.05
CA LEU A 155 0.32 16.32 17.38
C LEU A 155 0.87 17.03 16.13
N ARG A 156 0.91 16.33 14.98
CA ARG A 156 1.21 16.92 13.67
C ARG A 156 0.23 18.04 13.30
N GLY A 157 -1.08 17.89 13.53
CA GLY A 157 -2.07 18.93 13.30
C GLY A 157 -1.86 20.23 14.10
N LEU A 158 -1.03 20.18 15.16
CA LEU A 158 -0.58 21.34 15.93
C LEU A 158 0.70 21.98 15.38
N GLY A 159 1.17 21.56 14.20
CA GLY A 159 2.36 22.11 13.53
C GLY A 159 3.70 21.55 14.04
N SER A 160 3.68 20.48 14.85
CA SER A 160 4.92 19.90 15.42
C SER A 160 5.62 18.87 14.52
N MET A 161 4.99 18.44 13.42
CA MET A 161 5.55 17.52 12.42
C MET A 161 4.97 17.82 11.02
N ASP A 162 5.77 17.73 9.95
CA ASP A 162 5.34 17.90 8.54
C ASP A 162 5.20 16.53 7.86
N LEU A 163 4.05 15.89 8.06
CA LEU A 163 3.58 14.76 7.25
C LEU A 163 2.35 15.26 6.48
N ARG A 164 1.92 14.64 5.38
CA ARG A 164 0.76 15.10 4.57
C ARG A 164 -0.20 13.95 4.24
N ASP A 165 -0.67 13.25 5.27
CA ASP A 165 -1.42 11.98 5.15
C ASP A 165 -2.81 12.00 5.80
N ASP A 166 -3.50 13.15 5.88
CA ASP A 166 -4.80 13.22 6.58
C ASP A 166 -5.92 12.42 5.89
N VAL A 167 -5.76 12.16 4.59
CA VAL A 167 -6.69 11.38 3.79
C VAL A 167 -5.86 10.38 2.97
N VAL A 168 -6.13 9.09 3.09
CA VAL A 168 -5.39 8.05 2.37
C VAL A 168 -6.38 7.03 1.84
N ALA A 169 -6.32 6.72 0.55
CA ALA A 169 -7.11 5.63 -0.01
C ALA A 169 -6.78 4.31 0.71
N ARG A 170 -7.79 3.49 0.98
CA ARG A 170 -7.58 2.19 1.64
C ARG A 170 -6.80 1.19 0.79
N GLY A 171 -6.70 1.45 -0.51
CA GLY A 171 -5.98 0.68 -1.51
C GLY A 171 -6.10 1.37 -2.86
N LEU A 172 -5.56 0.74 -3.90
CA LEU A 172 -5.72 1.19 -5.28
C LEU A 172 -7.18 0.99 -5.70
N ALA A 173 -7.80 2.02 -6.28
CA ALA A 173 -9.17 1.96 -6.77
C ALA A 173 -9.28 0.92 -7.92
N SER A 174 -10.42 0.24 -8.02
CA SER A 174 -10.68 -0.74 -9.09
C SER A 174 -10.81 -0.10 -10.48
N GLU A 175 -11.06 1.21 -10.53
CA GLU A 175 -11.18 2.01 -11.74
C GLU A 175 -9.82 2.43 -12.30
N GLU A 176 -8.75 2.33 -11.51
CA GLU A 176 -7.40 2.59 -11.96
C GLU A 176 -6.88 1.40 -12.77
N VAL A 177 -6.39 1.69 -13.98
CA VAL A 177 -5.80 0.68 -14.84
C VAL A 177 -4.34 0.46 -14.48
N THR A 178 -3.98 -0.79 -14.19
CA THR A 178 -2.58 -1.18 -14.03
C THR A 178 -1.93 -1.61 -15.35
N ILE A 179 -0.59 -1.56 -15.39
CA ILE A 179 0.21 -2.16 -16.46
C ILE A 179 -0.08 -3.66 -16.61
N ALA A 180 -0.42 -4.37 -15.53
CA ALA A 180 -0.77 -5.78 -15.60
C ALA A 180 -2.10 -5.99 -16.36
N GLU A 181 -3.13 -5.17 -16.10
CA GLU A 181 -4.40 -5.24 -16.84
C GLU A 181 -4.19 -4.93 -18.33
N ALA A 182 -3.38 -3.91 -18.63
CA ALA A 182 -3.04 -3.55 -20.01
C ALA A 182 -2.29 -4.67 -20.74
N LEU A 183 -1.28 -5.29 -20.10
CA LEU A 183 -0.51 -6.39 -20.68
C LEU A 183 -1.34 -7.67 -20.79
N LYS A 184 -2.21 -7.95 -19.81
CA LYS A 184 -3.14 -9.08 -19.86
C LYS A 184 -4.11 -8.96 -21.03
N LEU A 185 -4.62 -7.75 -21.32
CA LEU A 185 -5.42 -7.50 -22.53
C LEU A 185 -4.62 -7.79 -23.82
N ALA A 186 -3.30 -7.53 -23.82
CA ALA A 186 -2.40 -7.84 -24.94
C ALA A 186 -1.98 -9.33 -25.01
N GLY A 187 -2.55 -10.19 -24.16
CA GLY A 187 -2.34 -11.63 -24.16
C GLY A 187 -1.12 -12.09 -23.36
N TYR A 188 -0.61 -11.26 -22.44
CA TYR A 188 0.46 -11.65 -21.53
C TYR A 188 -0.06 -12.52 -20.39
N LYS A 189 0.76 -13.48 -19.96
CA LYS A 189 0.66 -14.07 -18.61
C LYS A 189 1.20 -13.06 -17.60
N THR A 190 0.49 -12.86 -16.50
CA THR A 190 0.83 -11.80 -15.54
C THR A 190 1.05 -12.38 -14.15
N GLY A 191 2.22 -12.11 -13.57
CA GLY A 191 2.62 -12.60 -12.26
C GLY A 191 3.11 -11.47 -11.38
N MET A 192 2.80 -11.57 -10.10
CA MET A 192 3.35 -10.68 -9.08
C MET A 192 3.95 -11.52 -7.95
N VAL A 193 5.16 -11.16 -7.51
CA VAL A 193 5.78 -11.77 -6.33
C VAL A 193 6.33 -10.69 -5.42
N GLY A 194 5.97 -10.75 -4.13
CA GLY A 194 6.44 -9.86 -3.08
C GLY A 194 5.39 -8.88 -2.53
N LYS A 195 5.79 -7.68 -2.15
CA LYS A 195 4.97 -6.69 -1.45
C LYS A 195 3.97 -5.98 -2.36
N TRP A 196 2.68 -6.08 -2.04
CA TRP A 196 1.62 -5.35 -2.74
C TRP A 196 1.54 -3.88 -2.28
N HIS A 197 1.15 -3.67 -1.03
CA HIS A 197 1.02 -2.37 -0.37
C HIS A 197 0.02 -1.40 -1.02
N LEU A 198 -0.90 -1.90 -1.85
CA LEU A 198 -1.96 -1.13 -2.49
C LEU A 198 -3.35 -1.57 -2.01
N GLY A 199 -3.42 -1.96 -0.75
CA GLY A 199 -4.64 -2.32 -0.05
C GLY A 199 -4.51 -3.64 0.70
N ASP A 200 -5.08 -3.67 1.91
CA ASP A 200 -5.03 -4.83 2.79
C ASP A 200 -6.12 -5.85 2.44
N TYR A 201 -5.80 -6.75 1.51
CA TYR A 201 -6.71 -7.81 1.09
C TYR A 201 -6.89 -8.94 2.11
N SER A 202 -6.21 -8.91 3.27
CA SER A 202 -6.52 -9.82 4.37
C SER A 202 -7.88 -9.51 5.00
N THR A 203 -8.34 -8.26 4.87
CA THR A 203 -9.64 -7.80 5.37
C THR A 203 -10.55 -7.22 4.29
N GLN A 204 -9.99 -6.88 3.13
CA GLN A 204 -10.70 -6.25 1.99
C GLN A 204 -10.30 -6.96 0.68
N PRO A 205 -10.84 -8.16 0.40
CA PRO A 205 -10.44 -9.01 -0.72
C PRO A 205 -10.46 -8.32 -2.10
N GLU A 206 -11.25 -7.26 -2.25
CA GLU A 206 -11.30 -6.41 -3.43
C GLU A 206 -9.95 -5.81 -3.83
N PHE A 207 -9.03 -5.61 -2.89
CA PHE A 207 -7.69 -5.08 -3.15
C PHE A 207 -6.65 -6.15 -3.48
N ASN A 208 -7.04 -7.42 -3.67
CA ASN A 208 -6.09 -8.48 -4.01
C ASN A 208 -5.46 -8.20 -5.39
N PRO A 209 -4.14 -8.44 -5.60
CA PRO A 209 -3.49 -8.25 -6.91
C PRO A 209 -4.21 -8.94 -8.09
N LEU A 210 -4.90 -10.06 -7.85
CA LEU A 210 -5.68 -10.75 -8.88
C LEU A 210 -6.88 -9.92 -9.40
N ARG A 211 -7.31 -8.89 -8.66
CA ARG A 211 -8.31 -7.90 -9.09
C ARG A 211 -7.71 -6.74 -9.89
N HIS A 212 -6.39 -6.66 -9.97
CA HIS A 212 -5.64 -5.61 -10.65
C HIS A 212 -4.76 -6.16 -11.78
N GLY A 213 -5.26 -7.19 -12.47
CA GLY A 213 -4.69 -7.68 -13.71
C GLY A 213 -3.70 -8.83 -13.60
N PHE A 214 -3.33 -9.28 -12.41
CA PHE A 214 -2.41 -10.41 -12.23
C PHE A 214 -3.12 -11.78 -12.30
N ASP A 215 -2.51 -12.77 -12.94
CA ASP A 215 -2.96 -14.17 -12.98
C ASP A 215 -2.41 -14.99 -11.81
N PHE A 216 -1.22 -14.62 -11.35
CA PHE A 216 -0.50 -15.29 -10.27
C PHE A 216 -0.01 -14.27 -9.25
N TYR A 217 -0.10 -14.63 -7.97
CA TYR A 217 0.44 -13.83 -6.89
C TYR A 217 1.07 -14.69 -5.78
N TYR A 218 2.23 -14.26 -5.28
CA TYR A 218 2.78 -14.75 -4.02
C TYR A 218 3.39 -13.60 -3.22
N GLY A 219 2.93 -13.32 -2.01
CA GLY A 219 3.51 -12.23 -1.21
C GLY A 219 2.68 -11.70 -0.07
N VAL A 220 3.00 -10.47 0.35
CA VAL A 220 2.43 -9.80 1.52
C VAL A 220 1.55 -8.60 1.14
N PRO A 221 0.42 -8.36 1.85
CA PRO A 221 -0.53 -7.30 1.49
C PRO A 221 0.02 -5.89 1.69
N HIS A 222 0.92 -5.72 2.64
CA HIS A 222 1.45 -4.44 3.07
C HIS A 222 2.90 -4.61 3.53
N SER A 223 3.46 -3.58 4.18
CA SER A 223 4.84 -3.63 4.64
C SER A 223 5.12 -4.78 5.62
N ASN A 224 6.32 -5.34 5.55
CA ASN A 224 6.79 -6.45 6.39
C ASN A 224 6.98 -6.04 7.87
N ASP A 225 6.97 -4.75 8.19
CA ASP A 225 7.01 -4.20 9.55
C ASP A 225 5.60 -3.89 10.15
N MET A 226 4.54 -4.01 9.35
CA MET A 226 3.15 -3.79 9.76
C MET A 226 2.49 -5.06 10.28
N ARG A 227 1.61 -4.97 11.30
CA ARG A 227 1.07 -6.13 12.02
C ARG A 227 -0.45 -6.23 11.94
N PRO A 228 -1.02 -7.44 11.74
CA PRO A 228 -0.33 -8.69 11.35
C PRO A 228 0.19 -8.61 9.90
N CYS A 229 1.18 -9.42 9.52
CA CYS A 229 1.68 -9.52 8.13
C CYS A 229 1.57 -10.94 7.59
N PRO A 230 0.41 -11.35 7.06
CA PRO A 230 0.23 -12.66 6.46
C PRO A 230 0.88 -12.77 5.07
N VAL A 231 1.27 -13.99 4.66
CA VAL A 231 1.69 -14.30 3.29
C VAL A 231 0.58 -15.05 2.57
N TYR A 232 0.36 -14.70 1.31
CA TYR A 232 -0.64 -15.30 0.45
C TYR A 232 -0.01 -15.90 -0.80
N LYS A 233 -0.58 -17.00 -1.26
CA LYS A 233 -0.45 -17.52 -2.62
C LYS A 233 -1.82 -17.38 -3.28
N ASN A 234 -1.91 -16.49 -4.26
CA ASN A 234 -3.16 -16.02 -4.85
C ASN A 234 -4.11 -15.46 -3.77
N GLU A 235 -5.21 -16.17 -3.50
CA GLU A 235 -6.21 -15.79 -2.49
C GLU A 235 -6.11 -16.64 -1.22
N THR A 236 -5.21 -17.63 -1.22
CA THR A 236 -5.00 -18.54 -0.09
C THR A 236 -3.89 -18.00 0.80
N LYS A 237 -4.22 -17.75 2.07
CA LYS A 237 -3.23 -17.44 3.10
C LYS A 237 -2.39 -18.68 3.38
N VAL A 238 -1.07 -18.58 3.23
CA VAL A 238 -0.11 -19.68 3.41
C VAL A 238 0.74 -19.52 4.67
N ILE A 239 0.91 -18.29 5.16
CA ILE A 239 1.55 -17.97 6.44
C ILE A 239 0.66 -16.96 7.16
N ASP A 240 0.37 -17.21 8.43
CA ASP A 240 -0.54 -16.36 9.22
C ASP A 240 0.08 -15.00 9.55
N ASN A 241 1.37 -14.97 9.88
CA ASN A 241 2.06 -13.75 10.25
C ASN A 241 3.58 -13.93 10.23
N ILE A 242 4.30 -13.17 9.41
CA ILE A 242 5.77 -13.18 9.35
C ILE A 242 6.44 -12.36 10.47
N HIS A 243 5.65 -11.69 11.32
CA HIS A 243 6.21 -10.98 12.49
C HIS A 243 6.59 -11.94 13.60
N GLY A 244 7.81 -11.78 14.11
CA GLY A 244 8.37 -12.64 15.16
C GLY A 244 9.09 -13.87 14.62
N GLU A 245 9.11 -14.04 13.30
CA GLU A 245 9.88 -15.06 12.59
C GLU A 245 11.15 -14.43 11.99
N ASP A 246 12.15 -15.27 11.69
CA ASP A 246 13.26 -14.86 10.85
C ASP A 246 12.75 -14.67 9.42
N GLN A 247 12.70 -13.43 8.93
CA GLN A 247 12.18 -13.10 7.60
C GLN A 247 13.18 -13.40 6.47
N SER A 248 14.39 -13.88 6.77
CA SER A 248 15.44 -14.17 5.78
C SER A 248 15.02 -15.15 4.68
N PHE A 249 14.06 -16.04 4.97
CA PHE A 249 13.54 -17.00 4.00
C PHE A 249 12.79 -16.33 2.84
N LEU A 250 12.18 -15.16 3.06
CA LEU A 250 11.27 -14.54 2.09
C LEU A 250 11.96 -14.25 0.76
N THR A 251 13.21 -13.76 0.76
CA THR A 251 13.96 -13.49 -0.49
C THR A 251 14.16 -14.77 -1.32
N GLY A 252 14.49 -15.88 -0.66
CA GLY A 252 14.65 -17.18 -1.31
C GLY A 252 13.33 -17.71 -1.86
N THR A 253 12.27 -17.66 -1.05
CA THR A 253 10.93 -18.12 -1.45
C THR A 253 10.34 -17.27 -2.57
N TYR A 254 10.49 -15.94 -2.51
CA TYR A 254 10.11 -15.02 -3.59
C TYR A 254 10.82 -15.38 -4.89
N THR A 255 12.12 -15.69 -4.83
CA THR A 255 12.87 -16.12 -6.02
C THR A 255 12.33 -17.43 -6.59
N GLN A 256 12.03 -18.42 -5.73
CA GLN A 256 11.47 -19.70 -6.16
C GLN A 256 10.09 -19.56 -6.81
N GLU A 257 9.19 -18.77 -6.20
CA GLU A 257 7.84 -18.53 -6.72
C GLU A 257 7.87 -17.73 -8.03
N ALA A 258 8.81 -16.78 -8.17
CA ALA A 258 9.05 -16.08 -9.43
C ALA A 258 9.49 -17.08 -10.53
N LEU A 259 10.47 -17.95 -10.25
CA LEU A 259 10.93 -18.95 -11.22
C LEU A 259 9.81 -19.92 -11.62
N GLN A 260 9.02 -20.41 -10.66
CA GLN A 260 7.85 -21.27 -10.95
C GLN A 260 6.85 -20.58 -11.86
N PHE A 261 6.56 -19.30 -11.64
CA PHE A 261 5.70 -18.52 -12.54
C PHE A 261 6.30 -18.43 -13.94
N LEU A 262 7.60 -18.10 -14.07
CA LEU A 262 8.28 -18.01 -15.37
C LEU A 262 8.23 -19.34 -16.14
N GLU A 263 8.50 -20.45 -15.46
CA GLU A 263 8.41 -21.81 -16.04
C GLU A 263 6.99 -22.12 -16.51
N SER A 264 5.96 -21.74 -15.74
CA SER A 264 4.56 -21.98 -16.08
C SER A 264 4.07 -21.20 -17.31
N CYS A 265 4.78 -20.12 -17.69
CA CYS A 265 4.43 -19.33 -18.87
C CYS A 265 4.75 -20.05 -20.19
N GLY A 266 5.71 -20.98 -20.19
CA GLY A 266 6.19 -21.65 -21.40
C GLY A 266 6.65 -20.63 -22.45
N ASN A 267 6.13 -20.75 -23.68
CA ASN A 267 6.44 -19.83 -24.79
C ASN A 267 5.53 -18.60 -24.86
N ASN A 268 4.61 -18.41 -23.90
CA ASN A 268 3.74 -17.24 -23.90
C ASN A 268 4.50 -16.00 -23.42
N PRO A 269 4.21 -14.80 -23.97
CA PRO A 269 4.76 -13.57 -23.42
C PRO A 269 4.27 -13.38 -21.98
N PHE A 270 5.17 -12.93 -21.10
CA PHE A 270 4.84 -12.73 -19.68
C PHE A 270 5.26 -11.37 -19.14
N PHE A 271 4.56 -10.96 -18.09
CA PHE A 271 4.88 -9.82 -17.25
C PHE A 271 5.05 -10.31 -15.81
N LEU A 272 6.21 -10.06 -15.22
CA LEU A 272 6.48 -10.33 -13.82
C LEU A 272 6.78 -9.01 -13.09
N TYR A 273 5.95 -8.68 -12.10
CA TYR A 273 6.24 -7.65 -11.11
C TYR A 273 6.87 -8.30 -9.87
N PHE A 274 8.19 -8.25 -9.80
CA PHE A 274 8.99 -8.85 -8.74
C PHE A 274 9.37 -7.81 -7.68
N ALA A 275 8.48 -7.61 -6.73
CA ALA A 275 8.49 -6.48 -5.80
C ALA A 275 8.94 -6.91 -4.41
N HIS A 276 10.24 -7.04 -4.19
CA HIS A 276 10.82 -7.47 -2.91
C HIS A 276 10.32 -6.62 -1.72
N THR A 277 10.31 -7.25 -0.54
CA THR A 277 10.14 -6.59 0.76
C THR A 277 11.47 -6.09 1.34
N PHE A 278 12.61 -6.50 0.78
CA PHE A 278 13.94 -6.11 1.27
C PHE A 278 14.55 -5.00 0.39
N PRO A 279 15.48 -4.19 0.94
CA PRO A 279 16.02 -4.23 2.31
C PRO A 279 15.23 -3.52 3.43
N HIS A 280 13.96 -3.15 3.24
CA HIS A 280 13.09 -2.58 4.30
C HIS A 280 13.04 -3.44 5.58
#